data_AF-A0A0M5KZJ1-F1
#
_entry.id   AF-A0A0M5KZJ1-F1
#
_cell.length_a   1.000
_cell.length_b   1.000
_cell.length_c   1.000
_cell.angle_alpha   90.00
_cell.angle_beta   90.00
_cell.angle_gamma   90.00
#
_symmetry.space_group_name_H-M   'P 1'
#
loop_
_entity.id
_entity.type
_entity.pdbx_description
1 polymer ?
#
loop_
_entity_poly.entity_id
_entity_poly.type
_entity_poly.pdbx_seq_one_letter_code
_entity_poly.pdbx_strand_id
1 'polypeptide(L)'
;MCEHINTQASSANELRTQLEELGEPPLRSFNARLVPTESDEALLGIRIPTLRQIAKDLWRHNRPLADAFLSDLPHRYLEENLLHMLLLNQLRDADEYATALEPFLPHITNWMVSDAAGPKLPTEELQRLEPYLRTWLADSHTYTSRVGGVLLMSNYLRDLFRPEHLQWVARIPSQDYYSHMLQGWYLATALVTQPDAIWPVLRDPEAAGVPLSVEARLKAIQKSIESRRISAGDKTELRALRAAIRGRHA
;
A
#
# COMPACT_ATOMS: atom_id res chain seq x y z
N MET A 1 -16.66 25.32 2.62
CA MET A 1 -16.29 25.35 4.05
C MET A 1 -15.64 24.02 4.36
N CYS A 2 -14.37 23.99 4.75
CA CYS A 2 -13.81 22.77 5.34
C CYS A 2 -14.44 22.66 6.72
N GLU A 3 -15.39 21.75 6.91
CA GLU A 3 -15.87 21.42 8.24
C GLU A 3 -14.69 20.73 8.96
N HIS A 4 -14.13 21.44 9.94
CA HIS A 4 -13.01 20.93 10.72
C HIS A 4 -13.59 19.98 11.77
N ILE A 5 -13.02 18.79 11.90
CA ILE A 5 -13.25 17.94 13.08
C ILE A 5 -12.92 18.77 14.32
N ASN A 6 -13.81 18.75 15.30
CA ASN A 6 -13.56 19.33 16.59
C ASN A 6 -12.47 18.51 17.28
N THR A 7 -11.24 19.01 17.23
CA THR A 7 -10.08 18.39 17.88
C THR A 7 -10.16 18.36 19.41
N GLN A 8 -11.20 18.97 20.00
CA GLN A 8 -11.53 18.82 21.43
C GLN A 8 -12.34 17.57 21.76
N ALA A 9 -12.62 16.69 20.79
CA ALA A 9 -13.17 15.37 21.07
C ALA A 9 -12.34 14.69 22.18
N SER A 10 -13.06 14.05 23.10
CA SER A 10 -12.52 13.46 24.32
C SER A 10 -12.49 11.92 24.27
N SER A 11 -13.13 11.32 23.27
CA SER A 11 -13.17 9.86 23.08
C SER A 11 -13.19 9.42 21.61
N ALA A 12 -12.80 8.17 21.36
CA ALA A 12 -12.85 7.56 20.02
C ALA A 12 -14.29 7.52 19.46
N ASN A 13 -15.30 7.35 20.31
CA ASN A 13 -16.71 7.39 19.91
C ASN A 13 -17.14 8.77 19.40
N GLU A 14 -16.72 9.86 20.06
CA GLU A 14 -17.01 11.22 19.58
C GLU A 14 -16.34 11.51 18.23
N LEU A 15 -15.11 11.04 18.04
CA LEU A 15 -14.42 11.14 16.76
C LEU A 15 -15.16 10.35 15.67
N ARG A 16 -15.65 9.14 15.99
CA ARG A 16 -16.45 8.33 15.07
C ARG A 16 -17.73 9.05 14.63
N THR A 17 -18.48 9.65 15.56
CA THR A 17 -19.68 10.44 15.21
C THR A 17 -19.33 11.60 14.28
N GLN A 18 -18.21 12.30 14.53
CA GLN A 18 -17.77 13.37 13.62
C GLN A 18 -17.36 12.84 12.23
N LEU A 19 -16.77 11.66 12.15
CA LEU A 19 -16.49 11.02 10.85
C LEU A 19 -17.78 10.66 10.11
N GLU A 20 -18.79 10.14 10.82
CA GLU A 20 -20.10 9.81 10.25
C GLU A 20 -20.77 11.05 9.63
N GLU A 21 -20.69 12.20 10.30
CA GLU A 21 -21.21 13.49 9.80
C GLU A 21 -20.50 13.99 8.54
N LEU A 22 -19.23 13.65 8.35
CA LEU A 22 -18.44 14.01 7.18
C LEU A 22 -18.67 13.09 5.96
N GLY A 23 -19.44 12.02 6.12
CA GLY A 23 -19.69 11.05 5.07
C GLY A 23 -20.41 11.65 3.86
N GLU A 24 -19.91 11.38 2.65
CA GLU A 24 -20.53 11.80 1.40
C GLU A 24 -21.15 10.58 0.69
N PRO A 25 -22.49 10.43 0.66
CA PRO A 25 -23.13 9.25 0.05
C PRO A 25 -22.73 8.96 -1.41
N PRO A 26 -22.55 9.96 -2.30
CA PRO A 26 -22.06 9.68 -3.65
C PRO A 26 -20.65 9.10 -3.68
N LEU A 27 -19.77 9.53 -2.76
CA LEU A 27 -18.41 9.01 -2.64
C LEU A 27 -18.40 7.61 -2.04
N ARG A 28 -19.25 7.35 -1.04
CA ARG A 28 -19.49 6.00 -0.49
C ARG A 28 -19.85 5.02 -1.61
N SER A 29 -20.88 5.32 -2.40
CA SER A 29 -21.29 4.44 -3.52
C SER A 29 -20.22 4.29 -4.60
N PHE A 30 -19.38 5.31 -4.80
CA PHE A 30 -18.23 5.19 -5.68
C PHE A 30 -17.17 4.24 -5.12
N ASN A 31 -16.78 4.41 -3.86
CA ASN A 31 -15.78 3.59 -3.17
C ASN A 31 -16.24 2.13 -3.02
N ALA A 32 -17.51 1.86 -2.74
CA ALA A 32 -18.05 0.50 -2.61
C ALA A 32 -17.80 -0.35 -3.88
N ARG A 33 -17.77 0.27 -5.07
CA ARG A 33 -17.44 -0.41 -6.33
C ARG A 33 -15.95 -0.70 -6.50
N LEU A 34 -15.08 0.01 -5.78
CA LEU A 34 -13.63 -0.13 -5.83
C LEU A 34 -13.07 -1.12 -4.79
N VAL A 35 -13.79 -1.31 -3.69
CA VAL A 35 -13.46 -2.24 -2.60
C VAL A 35 -14.60 -3.24 -2.39
N PRO A 36 -14.79 -4.20 -3.32
CA PRO A 36 -15.89 -5.17 -3.25
C PRO A 36 -15.79 -6.14 -2.05
N THR A 37 -14.69 -6.09 -1.31
CA THR A 37 -14.47 -6.86 -0.08
C THR A 37 -15.15 -6.23 1.14
N GLU A 38 -15.61 -4.98 1.05
CA GLU A 38 -16.28 -4.26 2.13
C GLU A 38 -17.79 -4.17 1.87
N SER A 39 -18.61 -4.26 2.92
CA SER A 39 -20.04 -4.00 2.80
C SER A 39 -20.30 -2.49 2.68
N ASP A 40 -21.37 -2.09 2.00
CA ASP A 40 -21.68 -0.67 1.81
C ASP A 40 -21.86 0.05 3.16
N GLU A 41 -22.39 -0.63 4.19
CA GLU A 41 -22.57 -0.12 5.54
C GLU A 41 -21.25 0.16 6.29
N ALA A 42 -20.14 -0.44 5.85
CA ALA A 42 -18.81 -0.20 6.39
C ALA A 42 -18.12 1.01 5.75
N LEU A 43 -18.80 1.75 4.85
CA LEU A 43 -18.23 2.93 4.19
C LEU A 43 -19.00 4.20 4.56
N LEU A 44 -18.24 5.24 4.90
CA LEU A 44 -18.75 6.60 5.12
C LEU A 44 -18.67 7.45 3.85
N GLY A 45 -17.66 7.23 3.02
CA GLY A 45 -17.39 8.06 1.84
C GLY A 45 -16.72 9.38 2.19
N ILE A 46 -15.57 9.35 2.86
CA ILE A 46 -14.80 10.57 3.20
C ILE A 46 -13.58 10.69 2.28
N ARG A 47 -13.30 11.90 1.80
CA ARG A 47 -12.15 12.16 0.94
C ARG A 47 -10.83 11.98 1.69
N ILE A 48 -9.86 11.29 1.07
CA ILE A 48 -8.51 11.10 1.62
C ILE A 48 -7.82 12.41 2.07
N PRO A 49 -7.89 13.54 1.33
CA PRO A 49 -7.34 14.81 1.81
C PRO A 49 -7.93 15.27 3.16
N THR A 50 -9.23 15.05 3.39
CA THR A 50 -9.89 15.36 4.66
C THR A 50 -9.34 14.49 5.79
N LEU A 51 -9.28 13.16 5.59
CA LEU A 51 -8.70 12.24 6.57
C LEU A 51 -7.22 12.55 6.88
N ARG A 52 -6.44 12.95 5.87
CA ARG A 52 -5.04 13.39 6.07
C ARG A 52 -4.94 14.66 6.90
N GLN A 53 -5.89 15.58 6.77
CA GLN A 53 -5.92 16.79 7.57
C GLN A 53 -6.27 16.46 9.02
N ILE A 54 -7.31 15.64 9.23
CA ILE A 54 -7.71 15.13 10.55
C ILE A 54 -6.53 14.44 11.26
N ALA A 55 -5.85 13.51 10.58
CA ALA A 55 -4.71 12.79 11.16
C ALA A 55 -3.61 13.76 11.64
N LYS A 56 -3.30 14.80 10.86
CA LYS A 56 -2.31 15.81 11.24
C LYS A 56 -2.77 16.65 12.43
N ASP A 57 -4.03 17.05 12.46
CA ASP A 57 -4.57 17.91 13.51
C ASP A 57 -4.67 17.16 14.84
N LEU A 58 -5.14 15.90 14.82
CA LEU A 58 -5.10 15.02 15.99
C LEU A 58 -3.68 14.82 16.49
N TRP A 59 -2.74 14.50 15.59
CA TRP A 59 -1.34 14.28 15.97
C TRP A 59 -0.68 15.49 16.62
N ARG A 60 -1.02 16.71 16.16
CA ARG A 60 -0.43 17.96 16.64
C ARG A 60 -1.11 18.52 17.88
N HIS A 61 -2.41 18.37 17.98
CA HIS A 61 -3.23 19.12 18.94
C HIS A 61 -3.94 18.23 19.96
N ASN A 62 -4.08 16.93 19.70
CA ASN A 62 -4.73 15.99 20.60
C ASN A 62 -4.14 14.57 20.47
N ARG A 63 -2.85 14.44 20.82
CA ARG A 63 -2.14 13.16 20.80
C ARG A 63 -2.81 12.08 21.68
N PRO A 64 -3.33 12.37 22.88
CA PRO A 64 -4.03 11.37 23.68
C PRO A 64 -5.24 10.75 22.97
N LEU A 65 -6.04 11.55 22.26
CA LEU A 65 -7.15 11.00 21.46
C LEU A 65 -6.65 10.17 20.28
N ALA A 66 -5.57 10.59 19.61
CA ALA A 66 -4.96 9.79 18.55
C ALA A 66 -4.51 8.41 19.05
N ASP A 67 -3.83 8.35 20.21
CA ASP A 67 -3.38 7.09 20.80
C ASP A 67 -4.55 6.21 21.25
N ALA A 68 -5.60 6.82 21.81
CA ALA A 68 -6.83 6.11 22.17
C ALA A 68 -7.54 5.53 20.92
N PHE A 69 -7.60 6.29 19.82
CA PHE A 69 -8.18 5.83 18.55
C PHE A 69 -7.35 4.72 17.91
N LEU A 70 -6.02 4.80 17.94
CA LEU A 70 -5.13 3.74 17.45
C LEU A 70 -5.32 2.43 18.25
N SER A 71 -5.73 2.52 19.51
CA SER A 71 -5.98 1.37 20.38
C SER A 71 -7.40 0.80 20.29
N ASP A 72 -8.35 1.50 19.65
CA ASP A 72 -9.77 1.11 19.52
C ASP A 72 -10.00 0.17 18.33
N LEU A 73 -9.31 -0.98 18.33
CA LEU A 73 -9.45 -2.01 17.29
C LEU A 73 -10.45 -3.11 17.70
N PRO A 74 -11.23 -3.68 16.76
CA PRO A 74 -11.30 -3.33 15.33
C PRO A 74 -12.15 -2.08 15.04
N HIS A 75 -11.80 -1.37 13.98
CA HIS A 75 -12.58 -0.23 13.48
C HIS A 75 -13.86 -0.67 12.75
N ARG A 76 -14.87 0.20 12.76
CA ARG A 76 -16.18 -0.07 12.12
C ARG A 76 -16.18 0.31 10.64
N TYR A 77 -15.55 1.43 10.29
CA TYR A 77 -15.60 1.97 8.93
C TYR A 77 -14.25 1.89 8.19
N LEU A 78 -14.31 1.78 6.86
CA LEU A 78 -13.15 1.89 5.98
C LEU A 78 -12.36 3.18 6.24
N GLU A 79 -13.06 4.29 6.41
CA GLU A 79 -12.47 5.60 6.67
C GLU A 79 -11.77 5.68 8.03
N GLU A 80 -12.22 4.92 9.04
CA GLU A 80 -11.51 4.78 10.32
C GLU A 80 -10.19 4.00 10.13
N ASN A 81 -10.22 2.91 9.36
CA ASN A 81 -9.00 2.16 9.00
C ASN A 81 -7.99 3.03 8.21
N LEU A 82 -8.49 3.85 7.29
CA LEU A 82 -7.67 4.83 6.57
C LEU A 82 -7.08 5.88 7.52
N LEU A 83 -7.89 6.41 8.45
CA LEU A 83 -7.42 7.35 9.45
C LEU A 83 -6.34 6.73 10.36
N HIS A 84 -6.53 5.48 10.79
CA HIS A 84 -5.56 4.72 11.57
C HIS A 84 -4.20 4.68 10.84
N MET A 85 -4.17 4.21 9.58
CA MET A 85 -2.93 4.18 8.80
C MET A 85 -2.30 5.57 8.63
N LEU A 86 -3.11 6.61 8.43
CA LEU A 86 -2.64 8.00 8.28
C LEU A 86 -2.06 8.59 9.57
N LEU A 87 -2.55 8.16 10.74
CA LEU A 87 -1.99 8.48 12.05
C LEU A 87 -0.67 7.74 12.26
N LEU A 88 -0.60 6.44 11.96
CA LEU A 88 0.67 5.68 12.00
C LEU A 88 1.75 6.34 11.12
N ASN A 89 1.38 6.85 9.94
CA ASN A 89 2.31 7.58 9.06
C ASN A 89 2.89 8.88 9.67
N GLN A 90 2.39 9.35 10.81
CA GLN A 90 2.97 10.48 11.55
C GLN A 90 4.18 10.10 12.40
N LEU A 91 4.38 8.80 12.66
CA LEU A 91 5.54 8.28 13.37
C LEU A 91 6.83 8.53 12.57
N ARG A 92 7.93 8.68 13.30
CA ARG A 92 9.25 9.03 12.76
C ARG A 92 10.37 8.07 13.18
N ASP A 93 10.09 7.15 14.10
CA ASP A 93 10.99 6.04 14.46
C ASP A 93 10.46 4.74 13.87
N ALA A 94 11.36 3.92 13.35
CA ALA A 94 11.03 2.68 12.66
C ALA A 94 10.45 1.61 13.59
N ASP A 95 11.00 1.47 14.80
CA ASP A 95 10.57 0.44 15.74
C ASP A 95 9.22 0.83 16.36
N GLU A 96 9.01 2.13 16.64
CA GLU A 96 7.71 2.65 17.06
C GLU A 96 6.65 2.45 15.96
N TYR A 97 6.99 2.74 14.69
CA TYR A 97 6.09 2.52 13.56
C TYR A 97 5.73 1.04 13.39
N ALA A 98 6.72 0.15 13.41
CA ALA A 98 6.50 -1.29 13.27
C ALA A 98 5.63 -1.83 14.43
N THR A 99 5.99 -1.48 15.67
CA THR A 99 5.26 -1.91 16.88
C THR A 99 3.81 -1.44 16.86
N ALA A 100 3.55 -0.21 16.43
CA ALA A 100 2.20 0.34 16.36
C ALA A 100 1.39 -0.23 15.18
N LEU A 101 2.05 -0.57 14.07
CA LEU A 101 1.40 -1.13 12.89
C LEU A 101 1.04 -2.61 13.06
N GLU A 102 1.86 -3.39 13.77
CA GLU A 102 1.69 -4.85 13.89
C GLU A 102 0.30 -5.29 14.39
N PRO A 103 -0.27 -4.70 15.46
CA PRO A 103 -1.64 -5.01 15.90
C PRO A 103 -2.71 -4.66 14.87
N PHE A 104 -2.43 -3.69 14.00
CA PHE A 104 -3.37 -3.21 12.99
C PHE A 104 -3.39 -4.08 11.72
N LEU A 105 -2.26 -4.72 11.37
CA LEU A 105 -2.12 -5.50 10.13
C LEU A 105 -3.23 -6.55 9.89
N PRO A 106 -3.70 -7.32 10.90
CA PRO A 106 -4.79 -8.28 10.71
C PRO A 106 -6.15 -7.64 10.38
N HIS A 107 -6.31 -6.34 10.62
CA HIS A 107 -7.55 -5.59 10.36
C HIS A 107 -7.57 -4.91 8.99
N ILE A 108 -6.49 -4.98 8.22
CA ILE A 108 -6.41 -4.40 6.88
C ILE A 108 -7.03 -5.36 5.87
N THR A 109 -8.24 -5.09 5.39
CA THR A 109 -9.01 -6.03 4.54
C THR A 109 -9.15 -5.59 3.08
N ASN A 110 -8.55 -4.46 2.71
CA ASN A 110 -8.63 -3.91 1.36
C ASN A 110 -7.40 -3.08 0.98
N TRP A 111 -7.23 -2.89 -0.33
CA TRP A 111 -6.07 -2.23 -0.90
C TRP A 111 -6.02 -0.73 -0.60
N MET A 112 -7.14 -0.06 -0.33
CA MET A 112 -7.15 1.38 -0.06
C MET A 112 -6.40 1.68 1.25
N VAL A 113 -6.59 0.83 2.26
CA VAL A 113 -5.91 0.96 3.56
C VAL A 113 -4.43 0.57 3.44
N SER A 114 -4.10 -0.56 2.82
CA SER A 114 -2.70 -0.97 2.66
C SER A 114 -1.89 0.04 1.85
N ASP A 115 -2.47 0.61 0.79
CA ASP A 115 -1.80 1.57 -0.10
C ASP A 115 -1.70 2.98 0.53
N ALA A 116 -2.39 3.21 1.64
CA ALA A 116 -2.24 4.43 2.41
C ALA A 116 -0.96 4.43 3.28
N ALA A 117 -0.28 3.29 3.45
CA ALA A 117 0.99 3.21 4.16
C ALA A 117 2.07 4.04 3.46
N GLY A 118 2.70 4.93 4.21
CA GLY A 118 3.69 5.86 3.68
C GLY A 118 4.23 6.81 4.74
N PRO A 119 4.86 6.28 5.81
CA PRO A 119 5.50 7.12 6.81
C PRO A 119 6.68 7.87 6.19
N LYS A 120 6.90 9.11 6.63
CA LYS A 120 8.03 9.93 6.18
C LYS A 120 9.23 9.70 7.10
N LEU A 121 9.83 8.52 6.99
CA LEU A 121 11.00 8.12 7.76
C LEU A 121 12.29 8.65 7.11
N PRO A 122 13.27 9.11 7.92
CA PRO A 122 14.65 9.31 7.47
C PRO A 122 15.28 8.03 6.91
N THR A 123 16.37 8.15 6.16
CA THR A 123 17.05 7.02 5.52
C THR A 123 17.54 5.97 6.54
N GLU A 124 18.09 6.42 7.67
CA GLU A 124 18.53 5.56 8.77
C GLU A 124 17.38 4.76 9.40
N GLU A 125 16.20 5.37 9.52
CA GLU A 125 15.00 4.71 10.01
C GLU A 125 14.41 3.74 8.98
N LEU A 126 14.48 4.08 7.68
CA LEU A 126 14.13 3.12 6.63
C LEU A 126 15.04 1.89 6.69
N GLN A 127 16.35 2.04 6.88
CA GLN A 127 17.25 0.89 7.06
C GLN A 127 16.85 0.03 8.26
N ARG A 128 16.41 0.64 9.37
CA ARG A 128 15.88 -0.07 10.55
C ARG A 128 14.54 -0.76 10.28
N LEU A 129 13.68 -0.20 9.43
CA LEU A 129 12.37 -0.75 9.11
C LEU A 129 12.44 -2.01 8.22
N GLU A 130 13.50 -2.15 7.43
CA GLU A 130 13.61 -3.18 6.40
C GLU A 130 13.41 -4.64 6.87
N PRO A 131 13.95 -5.08 8.03
CA PRO A 131 13.69 -6.44 8.53
C PRO A 131 12.20 -6.70 8.81
N TYR A 132 11.45 -5.68 9.23
CA TYR A 132 9.99 -5.77 9.39
C TYR A 132 9.31 -5.94 8.03
N LEU A 133 9.73 -5.19 7.00
CA LEU A 133 9.19 -5.34 5.65
C LEU A 133 9.38 -6.76 5.11
N ARG A 134 10.55 -7.36 5.34
CA ARG A 134 10.81 -8.75 4.96
C ARG A 134 9.84 -9.71 5.65
N THR A 135 9.54 -9.47 6.92
CA THR A 135 8.60 -10.28 7.70
C THR A 135 7.18 -10.12 7.15
N TRP A 136 6.71 -8.88 6.94
CA TRP A 136 5.37 -8.62 6.43
C TRP A 136 5.15 -9.15 5.01
N LEU A 137 6.16 -9.05 4.12
CA LEU A 137 6.12 -9.62 2.77
C LEU A 137 6.02 -11.15 2.73
N ALA A 138 6.42 -11.83 3.81
CA ALA A 138 6.33 -13.28 3.93
C ALA A 138 5.01 -13.73 4.59
N ASP A 139 4.15 -12.79 5.01
CA ASP A 139 2.88 -13.10 5.65
C ASP A 139 1.86 -13.64 4.65
N SER A 140 1.11 -14.67 5.05
CA SER A 140 0.02 -15.25 4.27
C SER A 140 -1.16 -14.30 4.06
N HIS A 141 -1.35 -13.32 4.95
CA HIS A 141 -2.37 -12.30 4.83
C HIS A 141 -1.99 -11.32 3.71
N THR A 142 -2.79 -11.34 2.64
CA THR A 142 -2.56 -10.55 1.41
C THR A 142 -2.25 -9.09 1.69
N TYR A 143 -3.01 -8.43 2.57
CA TYR A 143 -2.84 -7.01 2.80
C TYR A 143 -1.70 -6.67 3.74
N THR A 144 -1.28 -7.58 4.63
CA THR A 144 -0.02 -7.46 5.38
C THR A 144 1.17 -7.45 4.41
N SER A 145 1.24 -8.46 3.54
CA SER A 145 2.22 -8.52 2.46
C SER A 145 2.16 -7.27 1.57
N ARG A 146 0.94 -6.77 1.31
CA ARG A 146 0.73 -5.57 0.51
C ARG A 146 1.32 -4.31 1.14
N VAL A 147 1.14 -4.11 2.44
CA VAL A 147 1.76 -2.99 3.17
C VAL A 147 3.29 -3.06 3.02
N GLY A 148 3.89 -4.23 3.26
CA GLY A 148 5.33 -4.43 3.10
C GLY A 148 5.82 -4.05 1.69
N GLY A 149 5.13 -4.52 0.65
CA GLY A 149 5.49 -4.23 -0.74
C GLY A 149 5.27 -2.76 -1.15
N VAL A 150 4.23 -2.09 -0.63
CA VAL A 150 3.98 -0.65 -0.88
C VAL A 150 5.08 0.19 -0.24
N LEU A 151 5.48 -0.12 0.99
CA LEU A 151 6.57 0.56 1.69
C LEU A 151 7.91 0.35 0.98
N LEU A 152 8.17 -0.87 0.51
CA LEU A 152 9.38 -1.19 -0.24
C LEU A 152 9.41 -0.42 -1.57
N MET A 153 8.32 -0.47 -2.34
CA MET A 153 8.18 0.25 -3.61
C MET A 153 8.39 1.77 -3.46
N SER A 154 7.86 2.36 -2.39
CA SER A 154 7.82 3.81 -2.22
C SER A 154 9.15 4.39 -1.72
N ASN A 155 9.91 3.61 -0.95
CA ASN A 155 11.09 4.12 -0.23
C ASN A 155 12.42 3.48 -0.64
N TYR A 156 12.42 2.28 -1.25
CA TYR A 156 13.64 1.49 -1.43
C TYR A 156 14.10 1.37 -2.88
N LEU A 157 13.32 1.82 -3.87
CA LEU A 157 13.67 1.61 -5.28
C LEU A 157 14.83 2.48 -5.82
N ARG A 158 15.48 3.29 -4.98
CA ARG A 158 16.61 4.16 -5.33
C ARG A 158 17.86 3.76 -4.55
N ASP A 159 18.34 4.63 -3.66
CA ASP A 159 19.62 4.47 -2.96
C ASP A 159 19.66 3.29 -1.99
N LEU A 160 18.48 2.85 -1.53
CA LEU A 160 18.34 1.68 -0.66
C LEU A 160 18.05 0.38 -1.42
N PHE A 161 17.99 0.39 -2.75
CA PHE A 161 17.57 -0.77 -3.52
C PHE A 161 18.59 -1.90 -3.41
N ARG A 162 18.09 -3.11 -3.17
CA ARG A 162 18.88 -4.34 -3.29
C ARG A 162 18.17 -5.35 -4.17
N PRO A 163 18.90 -6.15 -4.99
CA PRO A 163 18.31 -7.23 -5.77
C PRO A 163 17.47 -8.22 -4.93
N GLU A 164 17.81 -8.39 -3.65
CA GLU A 164 17.05 -9.21 -2.68
C GLU A 164 15.60 -8.76 -2.52
N HIS A 165 15.32 -7.47 -2.66
CA HIS A 165 13.95 -6.95 -2.57
C HIS A 165 13.05 -7.52 -3.65
N LEU A 166 13.59 -7.75 -4.85
CA LEU A 166 12.87 -8.42 -5.93
C LEU A 166 12.50 -9.85 -5.54
N GLN A 167 13.42 -10.55 -4.86
CA GLN A 167 13.17 -11.91 -4.39
C GLN A 167 12.06 -11.93 -3.35
N TRP A 168 12.05 -10.99 -2.40
CA TRP A 168 11.00 -10.93 -1.37
C TRP A 168 9.63 -10.67 -1.99
N VAL A 169 9.54 -9.68 -2.89
CA VAL A 169 8.28 -9.35 -3.57
C VAL A 169 7.80 -10.50 -4.45
N ALA A 170 8.68 -11.15 -5.22
CA ALA A 170 8.30 -12.29 -6.06
C ALA A 170 7.81 -13.51 -5.23
N ARG A 171 8.27 -13.65 -3.99
CA ARG A 171 7.96 -14.76 -3.09
C ARG A 171 6.77 -14.52 -2.16
N ILE A 172 6.04 -13.42 -2.32
CA ILE A 172 4.80 -13.18 -1.57
C ILE A 172 3.92 -14.45 -1.68
N PRO A 173 3.50 -15.06 -0.54
CA PRO A 173 2.85 -16.37 -0.57
C PRO A 173 1.50 -16.36 -1.30
N SER A 174 0.69 -15.32 -1.04
CA SER A 174 -0.63 -15.19 -1.66
C SER A 174 -0.52 -15.04 -3.18
N GLN A 175 -1.30 -15.85 -3.90
CA GLN A 175 -1.39 -15.84 -5.37
C GLN A 175 -2.69 -15.20 -5.86
N ASP A 176 -3.36 -14.41 -5.01
CA ASP A 176 -4.57 -13.72 -5.41
C ASP A 176 -4.29 -12.52 -6.35
N TYR A 177 -5.37 -11.96 -6.87
CA TYR A 177 -5.34 -10.81 -7.76
C TYR A 177 -4.58 -9.60 -7.17
N TYR A 178 -4.76 -9.30 -5.88
CA TYR A 178 -4.17 -8.13 -5.24
C TYR A 178 -2.68 -8.30 -4.98
N SER A 179 -2.23 -9.53 -4.69
CA SER A 179 -0.82 -9.90 -4.61
C SER A 179 -0.13 -9.77 -5.97
N HIS A 180 -0.68 -10.36 -7.04
CA HIS A 180 -0.14 -10.19 -8.39
C HIS A 180 -0.15 -8.73 -8.85
N MET A 181 -1.16 -7.96 -8.43
CA MET A 181 -1.24 -6.52 -8.71
C MET A 181 -0.12 -5.74 -8.02
N LEU A 182 0.18 -6.05 -6.76
CA LEU A 182 1.30 -5.45 -6.04
C LEU A 182 2.63 -5.80 -6.71
N GLN A 183 2.88 -7.08 -6.94
CA GLN A 183 4.12 -7.56 -7.57
C GLN A 183 4.33 -6.88 -8.92
N GLY A 184 3.30 -6.87 -9.77
CA GLY A 184 3.35 -6.17 -11.05
C GLY A 184 3.62 -4.67 -10.91
N TRP A 185 2.99 -4.00 -9.95
CA TRP A 185 3.22 -2.58 -9.71
C TRP A 185 4.62 -2.28 -9.21
N TYR A 186 5.14 -3.10 -8.30
CA TYR A 186 6.51 -3.02 -7.80
C TYR A 186 7.51 -3.10 -8.96
N LEU A 187 7.43 -4.16 -9.78
CA LEU A 187 8.34 -4.34 -10.92
C LEU A 187 8.22 -3.20 -11.94
N ALA A 188 7.00 -2.76 -12.24
CA ALA A 188 6.81 -1.66 -13.20
C ALA A 188 7.37 -0.33 -12.70
N THR A 189 7.31 -0.09 -11.38
CA THR A 189 7.90 1.10 -10.77
C THR A 189 9.43 0.97 -10.71
N ALA A 190 9.93 -0.21 -10.34
CA ALA A 190 11.36 -0.51 -10.28
C ALA A 190 12.02 -0.44 -11.66
N LEU A 191 11.31 -0.79 -12.75
CA LEU A 191 11.85 -0.70 -14.11
C LEU A 191 12.28 0.73 -14.47
N VAL A 192 11.62 1.73 -13.89
CA VAL A 192 11.95 3.14 -14.13
C VAL A 192 13.26 3.54 -13.44
N THR A 193 13.54 3.00 -12.24
CA THR A 193 14.68 3.44 -11.42
C THR A 193 15.86 2.47 -11.43
N GLN A 194 15.61 1.19 -11.71
CA GLN A 194 16.57 0.08 -11.66
C GLN A 194 16.48 -0.80 -12.91
N PRO A 195 16.51 -0.24 -14.14
CA PRO A 195 16.22 -0.99 -15.37
C PRO A 195 17.12 -2.21 -15.55
N ASP A 196 18.41 -2.11 -15.20
CA ASP A 196 19.38 -3.20 -15.33
C ASP A 196 19.03 -4.41 -14.46
N ALA A 197 18.40 -4.19 -13.30
CA ALA A 197 17.96 -5.28 -12.42
C ALA A 197 16.61 -5.87 -12.87
N ILE A 198 15.74 -5.08 -13.51
CA ILE A 198 14.36 -5.49 -13.81
C ILE A 198 14.21 -6.11 -15.20
N TRP A 199 14.94 -5.65 -16.20
CA TRP A 199 14.87 -6.21 -17.55
C TRP A 199 15.17 -7.72 -17.62
N PRO A 200 16.22 -8.24 -16.96
CA PRO A 200 16.47 -9.68 -16.92
C PRO A 200 15.28 -10.46 -16.37
N VAL A 201 14.69 -9.99 -15.27
CA VAL A 201 13.51 -10.61 -14.63
C VAL A 201 12.30 -10.60 -15.56
N LEU A 202 12.05 -9.48 -16.27
CA LEU A 202 10.94 -9.42 -17.21
C LEU A 202 11.14 -10.32 -18.42
N ARG A 203 12.36 -10.48 -18.93
CA ARG A 203 12.67 -11.32 -20.10
C ARG A 203 12.62 -12.81 -19.77
N ASP A 204 13.19 -13.19 -18.64
CA ASP A 204 13.24 -14.58 -18.19
C ASP A 204 13.41 -14.64 -16.66
N PRO A 205 12.29 -14.70 -15.90
CA PRO A 205 12.36 -14.75 -14.44
C PRO A 205 13.13 -15.95 -13.91
N GLU A 206 13.02 -17.12 -14.58
CA GLU A 206 13.68 -18.34 -14.16
C GLU A 206 15.19 -18.23 -14.33
N ALA A 207 15.66 -17.78 -15.50
CA ALA A 207 17.09 -17.53 -15.73
C ALA A 207 17.65 -16.43 -14.80
N ALA A 208 16.82 -15.45 -14.42
CA ALA A 208 17.16 -14.43 -13.43
C ALA A 208 17.08 -14.92 -11.97
N GLY A 209 16.67 -16.18 -11.73
CA GLY A 209 16.52 -16.76 -10.41
C GLY A 209 15.39 -16.15 -9.58
N VAL A 210 14.43 -15.46 -10.19
CA VAL A 210 13.30 -14.79 -9.54
C VAL A 210 12.02 -15.62 -9.77
N PRO A 211 11.39 -16.17 -8.72
CA PRO A 211 10.21 -17.03 -8.85
C PRO A 211 8.92 -16.21 -9.07
N LEU A 212 8.86 -15.49 -10.19
CA LEU A 212 7.73 -14.62 -10.54
C LEU A 212 6.68 -15.39 -11.34
N SER A 213 5.42 -15.36 -10.89
CA SER A 213 4.30 -15.95 -11.63
C SER A 213 4.07 -15.28 -12.98
N VAL A 214 3.44 -16.00 -13.91
CA VAL A 214 3.09 -15.47 -15.24
C VAL A 214 2.12 -14.30 -15.10
N GLU A 215 1.17 -14.39 -14.18
CA GLU A 215 0.18 -13.37 -13.87
C GLU A 215 0.85 -12.08 -13.40
N ALA A 216 1.73 -12.17 -12.39
CA ALA A 216 2.47 -11.03 -11.87
C ALA A 216 3.38 -10.39 -12.94
N ARG A 217 4.04 -11.22 -13.75
CA ARG A 217 4.85 -10.77 -14.89
C ARG A 217 4.02 -10.02 -15.93
N LEU A 218 2.83 -10.53 -16.27
CA LEU A 218 1.92 -9.86 -17.19
C LEU A 218 1.38 -8.54 -16.61
N LYS A 219 1.10 -8.48 -15.30
CA LYS A 219 0.73 -7.21 -14.61
C LYS A 219 1.88 -6.20 -14.67
N ALA A 220 3.12 -6.63 -14.44
CA ALA A 220 4.30 -5.77 -14.53
C ALA A 220 4.43 -5.17 -15.93
N ILE A 221 4.39 -6.01 -16.96
CA ILE A 221 4.49 -5.57 -18.35
C ILE A 221 3.36 -4.59 -18.71
N GLN A 222 2.13 -4.91 -18.32
CA GLN A 222 0.97 -4.04 -18.57
C GLN A 222 1.17 -2.65 -17.94
N LYS A 223 1.51 -2.59 -16.65
CA LYS A 223 1.72 -1.32 -15.93
C LYS A 223 2.90 -0.53 -16.50
N SER A 224 3.98 -1.20 -16.92
CA SER A 224 5.11 -0.55 -17.59
C SER A 224 4.69 0.09 -18.92
N ILE A 225 3.85 -0.58 -19.72
CA ILE A 225 3.34 -0.03 -20.99
C ILE A 225 2.48 1.21 -20.75
N GLU A 226 1.63 1.19 -19.72
CA GLU A 226 0.75 2.31 -19.33
C GLU A 226 1.51 3.50 -18.72
N SER A 227 2.68 3.24 -18.14
CA SER A 227 3.51 4.27 -17.52
C SER A 227 4.01 5.30 -18.53
N ARG A 228 3.84 6.59 -18.21
CA ARG A 228 4.42 7.70 -18.99
C ARG A 228 5.94 7.83 -18.84
N ARG A 229 6.53 7.13 -17.88
CA ARG A 229 7.98 7.19 -17.56
C ARG A 229 8.82 6.19 -18.36
N ILE A 230 8.20 5.27 -19.07
CA ILE A 230 8.88 4.26 -19.89
C ILE A 230 8.98 4.77 -21.33
N SER A 231 10.14 4.55 -21.97
CA SER A 231 10.42 5.05 -23.32
C SER A 231 9.56 4.35 -24.38
N ALA A 232 9.41 4.96 -25.57
CA ALA A 232 8.68 4.35 -26.67
C ALA A 232 9.32 3.02 -27.14
N GLY A 233 10.66 2.96 -27.14
CA GLY A 233 11.42 1.75 -27.49
C GLY A 233 11.15 0.60 -26.52
N ASP A 234 11.26 0.88 -25.22
CA ASP A 234 10.99 -0.09 -24.16
C ASP A 234 9.53 -0.59 -24.21
N LYS A 235 8.57 0.30 -24.50
CA LYS A 235 7.16 -0.11 -24.68
C LYS A 235 6.96 -1.05 -25.86
N THR A 236 7.73 -0.90 -26.92
CA THR A 236 7.69 -1.83 -28.07
C THR A 236 8.20 -3.21 -27.65
N GLU A 237 9.33 -3.27 -26.96
CA GLU A 237 9.87 -4.52 -26.43
C GLU A 237 8.90 -5.20 -25.45
N LEU A 238 8.35 -4.45 -24.50
CA LEU A 238 7.36 -4.93 -23.52
C LEU A 238 6.11 -5.52 -24.21
N ARG A 239 5.62 -4.89 -25.29
CA ARG A 239 4.48 -5.41 -26.05
C ARG A 239 4.80 -6.72 -26.75
N ALA A 240 5.98 -6.83 -27.35
CA ALA A 240 6.45 -8.07 -27.98
C ALA A 240 6.57 -9.19 -26.94
N LEU A 241 7.18 -8.89 -25.79
CA LEU A 241 7.31 -9.81 -24.67
C LEU A 241 5.95 -10.30 -24.16
N ARG A 242 4.98 -9.38 -23.98
CA ARG A 242 3.61 -9.72 -23.57
C ARG A 242 2.93 -10.68 -24.56
N ALA A 243 3.08 -10.43 -25.85
CA ALA A 243 2.50 -11.27 -26.90
C ALA A 243 3.12 -12.68 -26.88
N ALA A 244 4.45 -12.77 -26.75
CA ALA A 244 5.16 -14.05 -26.66
C ALA A 244 4.76 -14.87 -25.43
N ILE A 245 4.58 -14.23 -24.26
CA ILE A 245 4.09 -14.91 -23.05
C ILE A 245 2.68 -15.46 -23.29
N ARG A 246 1.75 -14.62 -23.76
CA ARG A 246 0.36 -15.05 -24.01
C ARG A 246 0.27 -16.18 -25.04
N GLY A 247 1.10 -16.16 -26.09
CA GLY A 247 1.12 -17.22 -27.10
C GLY A 247 1.65 -18.57 -26.61
N ARG A 248 2.45 -18.60 -25.52
CA ARG A 248 2.93 -19.85 -24.91
C ARG A 248 1.96 -20.44 -23.87
N HIS A 249 0.99 -19.65 -23.43
CA HIS A 249 0.02 -20.01 -22.39
C HIS A 249 -1.44 -19.97 -22.88
N ALA A 250 -1.65 -19.86 -24.20
CA ALA A 250 -2.94 -20.01 -24.87
C ALA A 250 -3.08 -21.45 -25.36
#